data_AF-A0A9D8D8L8-F1
#
_entry.id   AF-A0A9D8D8L8-F1
#
_cell.length_a   1.000
_cell.length_b   1.000
_cell.length_c   1.000
_cell.angle_alpha   90.00
_cell.angle_beta   90.00
_cell.angle_gamma   90.00
#
_symmetry.space_group_name_H-M   'P 1'
#
loop_
_entity.id
_entity.type
_entity.pdbx_description
1 polymer ?
#
loop_
_entity_poly.entity_id
_entity_poly.type
_entity_poly.pdbx_seq_one_letter_code
_entity_poly.pdbx_strand_id
1 'polypeptide(L)'
;GREADVRSVLIRARENAEGIALMRGEPDERMRLRSAMGDLRGAWHNQTRGQGSLALLTSALAYLAPVVPLVVALPRYLGGDLQLGGLMQTAQAFSNVQWSLSWLIDNFPRFADWRASVDRVVHLHHVLHDLEDTVETSHGEHIVVTPGERDRLLLREVGLSRPDGEALVAEAEIEIQPGERVLIRGQSGSGKSTIMRAVAGVWPWGRGHVELPRGRIAFMPQKPYFPLGTLREVMLYPDKPDGIEDDDLREALHKVGLDHLRGRLDEEQRWDLILSGGEQQRVAFARVLIHQPAWVFMDEATSALDEPGQANIMRLIAEELPNTAVVSIGHRPGLEDFHTRELVLEPGEDGAQLRARAAPRGLRELYRKVSAASRSELPGHGFWSGLRRTLVGR
;
A
#
# COMPACT_ATOMS: atom_id res chain seq x y z
N GLY A 1 -4.75 9.15 -18.81
CA GLY A 1 -4.10 9.79 -19.98
C GLY A 1 -3.70 8.67 -20.88
N ARG A 2 -4.07 8.67 -22.17
CA ARG A 2 -4.25 7.40 -22.92
C ARG A 2 -3.03 6.47 -22.94
N GLU A 3 -1.80 7.00 -22.96
CA GLU A 3 -0.58 6.19 -22.83
C GLU A 3 -0.41 5.58 -21.44
N ALA A 4 -0.68 6.34 -20.38
CA ALA A 4 -0.70 5.85 -19.01
C ALA A 4 -1.77 4.78 -18.81
N ASP A 5 -2.92 4.91 -19.46
CA ASP A 5 -4.02 3.94 -19.38
C ASP A 5 -3.57 2.60 -20.01
N VAL A 6 -2.89 2.63 -21.16
CA VAL A 6 -2.29 1.42 -21.77
C VAL A 6 -1.22 0.79 -20.87
N ARG A 7 -0.31 1.60 -20.30
CA ARG A 7 0.71 1.09 -19.36
C ARG A 7 0.07 0.45 -18.12
N SER A 8 -0.99 1.06 -17.58
CA SER A 8 -1.73 0.52 -16.45
C SER A 8 -2.35 -0.85 -16.76
N VAL A 9 -2.94 -1.02 -17.95
CA VAL A 9 -3.50 -2.31 -18.38
C VAL A 9 -2.38 -3.36 -18.49
N LEU A 10 -1.23 -3.01 -19.08
CA LEU A 10 -0.09 -3.92 -19.20
C LEU A 10 0.50 -4.34 -17.85
N ILE A 11 0.68 -3.38 -16.93
CA ILE A 11 1.19 -3.66 -15.59
C ILE A 11 0.22 -4.58 -14.84
N ARG A 12 -1.08 -4.27 -14.87
CA ARG A 12 -2.12 -5.11 -14.25
C ARG A 12 -2.13 -6.52 -14.82
N ALA A 13 -2.04 -6.67 -16.14
CA ALA A 13 -1.98 -7.98 -16.79
C ALA A 13 -0.72 -8.75 -16.37
N ARG A 14 0.44 -8.08 -16.27
CA ARG A 14 1.70 -8.69 -15.81
C ARG A 14 1.60 -9.16 -14.36
N GLU A 15 1.03 -8.34 -13.47
CA GLU A 15 0.89 -8.64 -12.04
C GLU A 15 -0.12 -9.76 -11.75
N ASN A 16 -1.02 -10.05 -12.69
CA ASN A 16 -2.06 -11.07 -12.54
C ASN A 16 -1.96 -12.19 -13.60
N ALA A 17 -0.79 -12.37 -14.21
CA ALA A 17 -0.59 -13.26 -15.35
C ALA A 17 -0.99 -14.71 -15.07
N GLU A 18 -0.68 -15.23 -13.88
CA GLU A 18 -1.04 -16.59 -13.47
C GLU A 18 -2.57 -16.75 -13.37
N GLY A 19 -3.26 -15.82 -12.71
CA GLY A 19 -4.72 -15.85 -12.60
C GLY A 19 -5.41 -15.79 -13.96
N ILE A 20 -4.89 -14.97 -14.88
CA ILE A 20 -5.38 -14.89 -16.26
C ILE A 20 -5.20 -16.24 -16.97
N ALA A 21 -4.02 -16.86 -16.88
CA ALA A 21 -3.74 -18.14 -17.52
C ALA A 21 -4.59 -19.29 -16.96
N LEU A 22 -4.77 -19.34 -15.63
CA LEU A 22 -5.60 -20.35 -14.95
C LEU A 22 -7.07 -20.25 -15.36
N MET A 23 -7.59 -19.03 -15.49
CA MET A 23 -8.97 -18.80 -15.97
C MET A 23 -9.11 -18.91 -17.49
N ARG A 24 -8.01 -19.10 -18.23
CA ARG A 24 -7.97 -19.00 -19.71
C ARG A 24 -8.56 -17.67 -20.22
N GLY A 25 -8.30 -16.60 -19.47
CA GLY A 25 -8.82 -15.25 -19.70
C GLY A 25 -8.01 -14.44 -20.72
N GLU A 26 -7.00 -15.02 -21.37
CA GLU A 26 -6.14 -14.32 -22.33
C GLU A 26 -6.90 -13.66 -23.48
N PRO A 27 -8.00 -14.23 -24.03
CA PRO A 27 -8.80 -13.55 -25.05
C PRO A 27 -9.44 -12.26 -24.56
N ASP A 28 -9.96 -12.24 -23.34
CA ASP A 28 -10.59 -11.05 -22.73
C ASP A 28 -9.54 -9.96 -22.45
N GLU A 29 -8.41 -10.33 -21.86
CA GLU A 29 -7.31 -9.39 -21.60
C GLU A 29 -6.72 -8.81 -22.90
N ARG A 30 -6.60 -9.62 -23.96
CA ARG A 30 -6.22 -9.13 -25.29
C ARG A 30 -7.23 -8.14 -25.85
N MET A 31 -8.52 -8.36 -25.64
CA MET A 31 -9.57 -7.43 -26.08
C MET A 31 -9.46 -6.09 -25.33
N ARG A 32 -9.27 -6.12 -24.01
CA ARG A 32 -9.04 -4.91 -23.19
C ARG A 32 -7.81 -4.12 -23.66
N LEU A 33 -6.69 -4.82 -23.88
CA LEU A 33 -5.46 -4.19 -24.38
C LEU A 33 -5.63 -3.61 -25.79
N ARG A 34 -6.34 -4.31 -26.69
CA ARG A 34 -6.67 -3.79 -28.03
C ARG A 34 -7.55 -2.55 -27.96
N SER A 35 -8.52 -2.52 -27.04
CA SER A 35 -9.37 -1.35 -26.81
C SER A 35 -8.53 -0.15 -26.38
N ALA A 36 -7.72 -0.30 -25.34
CA ALA A 36 -6.85 0.77 -24.84
C ALA A 36 -5.86 1.26 -25.92
N MET A 37 -5.29 0.35 -26.71
CA MET A 37 -4.42 0.69 -27.83
C MET A 37 -5.18 1.38 -28.98
N GLY A 38 -6.43 0.99 -29.22
CA GLY A 38 -7.33 1.65 -30.17
C GLY A 38 -7.62 3.10 -29.76
N ASP A 39 -7.90 3.32 -28.49
CA ASP A 39 -8.12 4.66 -27.91
C ASP A 39 -6.86 5.53 -28.03
N LEU A 40 -5.69 4.98 -27.72
CA LEU A 40 -4.41 5.66 -27.91
C LEU A 40 -4.18 6.03 -29.38
N ARG A 41 -4.39 5.09 -30.30
CA ARG A 41 -4.25 5.32 -31.74
C ARG A 41 -5.22 6.40 -32.23
N GLY A 42 -6.46 6.38 -31.76
CA GLY A 42 -7.46 7.40 -32.10
C GLY A 42 -7.06 8.79 -31.63
N ALA A 43 -6.54 8.92 -30.40
CA ALA A 43 -6.00 10.19 -29.92
C ALA A 43 -4.80 10.64 -30.75
N TRP A 44 -3.84 9.75 -31.00
CA TRP A 44 -2.65 10.08 -31.77
C TRP A 44 -2.99 10.51 -33.20
N HIS A 45 -3.95 9.84 -33.85
CA HIS A 45 -4.42 10.24 -35.17
C HIS A 45 -5.06 11.63 -35.17
N ASN A 46 -5.94 11.92 -34.20
CA ASN A 46 -6.58 13.23 -34.07
C ASN A 46 -5.55 14.34 -33.80
N GLN A 47 -4.59 14.08 -32.91
CA GLN A 47 -3.49 15.00 -32.63
C GLN A 47 -2.62 15.23 -33.88
N THR A 48 -2.26 14.17 -34.59
CA THR A 48 -1.43 14.25 -35.80
C THR A 48 -2.14 15.02 -36.91
N ARG A 49 -3.45 14.82 -37.10
CA ARG A 49 -4.24 15.61 -38.05
C ARG A 49 -4.31 17.08 -37.64
N GLY A 50 -4.50 17.38 -36.36
CA GLY A 50 -4.50 18.75 -35.86
C GLY A 50 -3.16 19.46 -36.09
N GLN A 51 -2.06 18.80 -35.72
CA GLN A 51 -0.71 19.30 -35.96
C GLN A 51 -0.38 19.42 -37.45
N GLY A 52 -0.81 18.46 -38.26
CA GLY A 52 -0.64 18.50 -39.72
C GLY A 52 -1.37 19.69 -40.36
N SER A 53 -2.63 19.92 -40.00
CA SER A 53 -3.39 21.08 -40.47
C SER A 53 -2.75 22.40 -40.04
N LEU A 54 -2.26 22.48 -38.79
CA LEU A 54 -1.55 23.65 -38.29
C LEU A 54 -0.24 23.88 -39.06
N ALA A 55 0.55 22.82 -39.26
CA ALA A 55 1.81 22.86 -39.99
C ALA A 55 1.62 23.28 -41.45
N LEU A 56 0.54 22.83 -42.11
CA LEU A 56 0.21 23.26 -43.47
C LEU A 56 -0.11 24.76 -43.52
N LEU A 57 -0.89 25.27 -42.57
CA LEU A 57 -1.22 26.68 -42.47
C LEU A 57 0.02 27.55 -42.23
N THR A 58 0.84 27.18 -41.25
CA THR A 58 2.04 27.95 -40.89
C THR A 58 3.10 27.90 -41.98
N SER A 59 3.30 26.75 -42.62
CA SER A 59 4.24 26.61 -43.74
C SER A 59 3.79 27.42 -44.95
N ALA A 60 2.50 27.40 -45.31
CA ALA A 60 1.99 28.19 -46.42
C ALA A 60 2.19 29.70 -46.18
N LEU A 61 1.93 30.17 -44.97
CA LEU A 61 2.17 31.57 -44.60
C LEU A 61 3.66 31.93 -44.70
N ALA A 62 4.55 31.07 -44.20
CA ALA A 62 5.99 31.30 -44.23
C ALA A 62 6.56 31.38 -45.65
N TYR A 63 6.08 30.55 -46.59
CA TYR A 63 6.52 30.59 -47.98
C TYR A 63 5.96 31.78 -48.77
N LEU A 64 4.73 32.22 -48.48
CA LEU A 64 4.11 33.36 -49.16
C LEU A 64 4.60 34.71 -48.63
N ALA A 65 4.97 34.78 -47.35
CA ALA A 65 5.38 36.01 -46.69
C ALA A 65 6.48 36.82 -47.41
N PRO A 66 7.60 36.23 -47.90
CA PRO A 66 8.61 37.01 -48.62
C PRO A 66 8.17 37.44 -50.04
N VAL A 67 7.23 36.70 -50.66
CA VAL A 67 6.80 36.92 -52.05
C VAL A 67 5.81 38.09 -52.16
N VAL A 68 4.90 38.23 -51.20
CA VAL A 68 3.85 39.27 -51.24
C VAL A 68 4.43 40.69 -51.32
N PRO A 69 5.40 41.10 -50.47
CA PRO A 69 6.01 42.42 -50.55
C PRO A 69 6.76 42.65 -51.85
N LEU A 70 7.43 41.62 -52.38
CA LEU A 70 8.14 41.69 -53.66
C LEU A 70 7.17 42.03 -54.79
N VAL A 71 6.03 41.34 -54.88
CA VAL A 71 5.02 41.58 -55.93
C VAL A 71 4.39 42.97 -55.81
N VAL A 72 4.08 43.41 -54.59
CA VAL A 72 3.48 44.74 -54.34
C VAL A 72 4.46 45.88 -54.64
N ALA A 73 5.75 45.70 -54.34
CA ALA A 73 6.79 46.70 -54.57
C ALA A 73 7.37 46.65 -56.00
N LEU A 74 7.12 45.59 -56.76
CA LEU A 74 7.65 45.38 -58.12
C LEU A 74 7.34 46.54 -59.09
N PRO A 75 6.11 47.11 -59.15
CA PRO A 75 5.82 48.24 -60.04
C PRO A 75 6.67 49.48 -59.73
N ARG A 76 6.95 49.75 -58.45
CA ARG A 76 7.79 50.89 -58.01
C ARG A 76 9.26 50.68 -58.34
N TYR A 77 9.73 49.44 -58.29
CA TYR A 77 11.07 49.08 -58.76
C TYR A 77 11.20 49.26 -60.27
N LEU A 78 10.25 48.76 -61.06
CA LEU A 78 10.24 48.91 -62.52
C LEU A 78 10.06 50.37 -62.97
N GLY A 79 9.35 51.18 -62.19
CA GLY A 79 9.19 52.63 -62.40
C GLY A 79 10.42 53.47 -62.02
N GLY A 80 11.46 52.87 -61.41
CA GLY A 80 12.68 53.57 -61.00
C GLY A 80 12.60 54.29 -59.65
N ASP A 81 11.45 54.30 -58.99
CA ASP A 81 11.22 54.95 -57.69
C ASP A 81 11.90 54.22 -56.51
N LEU A 82 12.27 52.95 -56.71
CA LEU A 82 12.82 52.07 -55.68
C LEU A 82 14.08 51.34 -56.21
N GLN A 83 15.17 51.37 -55.44
CA GLN A 83 16.36 50.56 -55.74
C GLN A 83 16.18 49.10 -55.27
N LEU A 84 16.97 48.18 -55.83
CA LEU A 84 16.98 46.76 -55.46
C LEU A 84 17.20 46.55 -53.95
N GLY A 85 18.06 47.36 -53.32
CA GLY A 85 18.30 47.30 -51.88
C GLY A 85 17.05 47.59 -51.04
N GLY A 86 16.27 48.60 -51.42
CA GLY A 86 15.01 48.94 -50.75
C GLY A 86 13.93 47.86 -50.92
N LEU A 87 13.92 47.17 -52.08
CA LEU A 87 13.04 46.04 -52.34
C LEU A 87 13.34 44.86 -51.39
N MET A 88 14.62 44.50 -51.26
CA MET A 88 15.06 43.44 -50.36
C MET A 88 14.81 43.78 -48.88
N GLN A 89 15.06 45.03 -48.48
CA GLN A 89 14.79 45.49 -47.11
C GLN A 89 13.30 45.41 -46.75
N THR A 90 12.42 45.75 -47.70
CA THR A 90 10.95 45.66 -47.51
C THR A 90 10.50 44.20 -47.33
N ALA A 91 11.02 43.29 -48.16
CA ALA A 91 10.72 41.86 -48.02
C ALA A 91 11.22 41.29 -46.69
N GLN A 92 12.44 41.64 -46.27
CA GLN A 92 13.02 41.20 -45.00
C GLN A 92 12.24 41.74 -43.79
N ALA A 93 11.89 43.04 -43.80
CA ALA A 93 11.13 43.67 -42.73
C ALA A 93 9.75 43.00 -42.56
N PHE A 94 9.08 42.69 -43.66
CA PHE A 94 7.80 41.99 -43.64
C PHE A 94 7.94 40.56 -43.08
N SER A 95 8.93 39.80 -43.54
CA SER A 95 9.21 38.45 -43.04
C SER A 95 9.48 38.43 -41.53
N ASN A 96 10.26 39.39 -41.01
CA ASN A 96 10.54 39.50 -39.58
C ASN A 96 9.27 39.72 -38.73
N VAL A 97 8.35 40.57 -39.21
CA VAL A 97 7.05 40.79 -38.55
C VAL A 97 6.20 39.52 -38.59
N GLN A 98 6.15 38.85 -39.74
CA GLN A 98 5.40 37.59 -39.88
C GLN A 98 5.94 36.49 -38.96
N TRP A 99 7.27 36.33 -38.84
CA TRP A 99 7.89 35.36 -37.94
C TRP A 99 7.56 35.64 -36.47
N SER A 100 7.60 36.92 -36.08
CA SER A 100 7.26 37.34 -34.73
C SER A 100 5.80 37.01 -34.39
N LEU A 101 4.87 37.14 -35.35
CA LEU A 101 3.47 36.78 -35.17
C LEU A 101 3.25 35.26 -35.19
N SER A 102 4.01 34.52 -36.00
CA SER A 102 3.93 33.06 -36.08
C SER A 102 4.40 32.35 -34.81
N TRP A 103 5.31 32.96 -34.03
CA TRP A 103 5.76 32.39 -32.76
C TRP A 103 4.59 31.99 -31.83
N LEU A 104 3.54 32.81 -31.75
CA LEU A 104 2.38 32.52 -30.91
C LEU A 104 1.62 31.27 -31.40
N ILE A 105 1.50 31.13 -32.71
CA ILE A 105 0.83 30.00 -33.37
C ILE A 105 1.64 28.72 -33.16
N ASP A 106 2.95 28.80 -33.38
CA ASP A 106 3.87 27.67 -33.28
C ASP A 106 4.05 27.17 -31.83
N ASN A 107 3.92 28.06 -30.84
CA ASN A 107 4.02 27.69 -29.42
C ASN A 107 2.68 27.32 -28.78
N PHE A 108 1.54 27.48 -29.47
CA PHE A 108 0.23 27.12 -28.95
C PHE A 108 0.15 25.66 -28.45
N PRO A 109 0.70 24.64 -29.14
CA PRO A 109 0.71 23.27 -28.64
C PRO A 109 1.45 23.13 -27.30
N ARG A 110 2.57 23.84 -27.13
CA ARG A 110 3.34 23.82 -25.87
C ARG A 110 2.56 24.43 -24.72
N PHE A 111 1.80 25.50 -24.97
CA PHE A 111 0.89 26.08 -23.97
C PHE A 111 -0.23 25.13 -23.59
N ALA A 112 -0.79 24.39 -24.56
CA ALA A 112 -1.82 23.39 -24.29
C ALA A 112 -1.27 22.23 -23.44
N ASP A 113 -0.07 21.71 -23.77
CA ASP A 113 0.60 20.65 -23.01
C ASP A 113 0.94 21.10 -21.58
N TRP A 114 1.42 22.33 -21.43
CA TRP A 114 1.68 22.94 -20.13
C TRP A 114 0.39 23.04 -19.31
N ARG A 115 -0.67 23.63 -19.88
CA ARG A 115 -1.97 23.76 -19.20
C ARG A 115 -2.51 22.40 -18.77
N ALA A 116 -2.50 21.40 -19.64
CA ALA A 116 -2.99 20.06 -19.31
C ALA A 116 -2.19 19.41 -18.16
N SER A 117 -0.91 19.73 -18.03
CA SER A 117 -0.07 19.25 -16.94
C SER A 117 -0.36 19.99 -15.62
N VAL A 118 -0.54 21.31 -15.69
CA VAL A 118 -0.97 22.12 -14.54
C VAL A 118 -2.34 21.67 -14.04
N ASP A 119 -3.32 21.50 -14.93
CA ASP A 119 -4.68 21.07 -14.59
C ASP A 119 -4.68 19.72 -13.85
N ARG A 120 -3.79 18.77 -14.22
CA ARG A 120 -3.65 17.49 -13.50
C ARG A 120 -3.12 17.67 -12.08
N VAL A 121 -2.11 18.51 -11.89
CA VAL A 121 -1.53 18.78 -10.56
C VAL A 121 -2.55 19.51 -9.69
N VAL A 122 -3.23 20.51 -10.25
CA VAL A 122 -4.30 21.26 -9.56
C VAL A 122 -5.45 20.34 -9.19
N HIS A 123 -5.86 19.44 -10.08
CA HIS A 123 -6.93 18.48 -9.78
C HIS A 123 -6.54 17.52 -8.65
N LEU A 124 -5.32 16.97 -8.67
CA LEU A 124 -4.84 16.13 -7.56
C LEU A 124 -4.79 16.92 -6.24
N HIS A 125 -4.30 18.17 -6.29
CA HIS A 125 -4.25 19.04 -5.12
C HIS A 125 -5.65 19.32 -4.55
N HIS A 126 -6.65 19.64 -5.40
CA HIS A 126 -8.03 19.79 -4.97
C HIS A 126 -8.60 18.51 -4.36
N VAL A 127 -8.39 17.34 -4.98
CA VAL A 127 -8.91 16.06 -4.43
C VAL A 127 -8.31 15.73 -3.06
N LEU A 128 -7.02 16.02 -2.85
CA LEU A 128 -6.37 15.83 -1.56
C LEU A 128 -6.89 16.82 -0.51
N HIS A 129 -7.06 18.09 -0.89
CA HIS A 129 -7.59 19.13 -0.01
C HIS A 129 -9.06 18.88 0.35
N ASP A 130 -9.90 18.48 -0.63
CA ASP A 130 -11.30 18.14 -0.41
C ASP A 130 -11.42 16.95 0.56
N LEU A 131 -10.50 15.98 0.50
CA LEU A 131 -10.47 14.85 1.43
C LEU A 131 -10.11 15.28 2.85
N GLU A 132 -9.10 16.14 3.00
CA GLU A 132 -8.72 16.75 4.28
C GLU A 132 -9.87 17.59 4.86
N ASP A 133 -10.47 18.46 4.06
CA ASP A 133 -11.64 19.25 4.44
C ASP A 133 -12.82 18.37 4.81
N THR A 134 -13.08 17.27 4.09
CA THR A 134 -14.17 16.34 4.44
C THR A 134 -13.92 15.70 5.80
N VAL A 135 -12.67 15.34 6.11
CA VAL A 135 -12.29 14.80 7.41
C VAL A 135 -12.42 15.86 8.52
N GLU A 136 -12.08 17.13 8.23
CA GLU A 136 -12.15 18.23 9.21
C GLU A 136 -13.55 18.82 9.41
N THR A 137 -14.37 18.88 8.36
CA THR A 137 -15.71 19.51 8.35
C THR A 137 -16.84 18.55 8.66
N SER A 138 -16.60 17.23 8.66
CA SER A 138 -17.56 16.25 9.17
C SER A 138 -17.99 16.67 10.57
N HIS A 139 -19.24 17.12 10.70
CA HIS A 139 -19.83 17.71 11.89
C HIS A 139 -19.73 16.80 13.14
N GLY A 140 -18.56 16.75 13.79
CA GLY A 140 -18.32 16.02 15.03
C GLY A 140 -18.23 14.50 14.94
N GLU A 141 -18.46 13.89 13.77
CA GLU A 141 -18.29 12.45 13.56
C GLU A 141 -17.00 12.17 12.77
N HIS A 142 -15.87 12.31 13.46
CA HIS A 142 -14.61 11.65 13.06
C HIS A 142 -14.05 10.84 14.21
N ILE A 143 -13.27 9.81 13.90
CA ILE A 143 -12.56 9.02 14.91
C ILE A 143 -11.31 9.78 15.33
N VAL A 144 -11.25 10.13 16.60
CA VAL A 144 -10.07 10.79 17.17
C VAL A 144 -9.12 9.73 17.69
N VAL A 145 -7.95 9.60 17.05
CA VAL A 145 -6.88 8.70 17.50
C VAL A 145 -5.82 9.51 18.23
N THR A 146 -5.54 9.17 19.49
CA THR A 146 -4.49 9.82 20.28
C THR A 146 -3.51 8.82 20.85
N PRO A 147 -2.22 9.18 20.99
CA PRO A 147 -1.28 8.40 21.77
C PRO A 147 -1.67 8.48 23.26
N GLY A 148 -1.87 7.33 23.88
CA GLY A 148 -2.25 7.22 25.29
C GLY A 148 -1.10 7.47 26.25
N GLU A 149 -1.46 7.93 27.45
CA GLU A 149 -0.49 8.08 28.55
C GLU A 149 -0.27 6.77 29.33
N ARG A 150 -1.13 5.79 29.12
CA ARG A 150 -1.08 4.49 29.79
C ARG A 150 -0.73 3.41 28.78
N ASP A 151 -0.16 2.31 29.25
CA ASP A 151 0.17 1.16 28.40
C ASP A 151 -1.06 0.29 28.17
N ARG A 152 -2.15 0.86 27.64
CA ARG A 152 -3.41 0.15 27.37
C ARG A 152 -4.04 0.68 26.09
N LEU A 153 -4.77 -0.18 25.37
CA LEU A 153 -5.62 0.25 24.27
C LEU A 153 -7.02 0.53 24.81
N LEU A 154 -7.58 1.68 24.46
CA LEU A 154 -8.95 2.03 24.84
C LEU A 154 -9.73 2.61 23.66
N LEU A 155 -10.85 1.98 23.34
CA LEU A 155 -11.87 2.47 22.41
C LEU A 155 -13.06 2.97 23.25
N ARG A 156 -13.40 4.25 23.10
CA ARG A 156 -14.57 4.88 23.76
C ARG A 156 -15.59 5.27 22.71
N GLU A 157 -16.79 4.72 22.81
CA GLU A 157 -17.95 5.05 21.95
C GLU A 157 -17.61 5.03 20.45
N VAL A 158 -16.74 4.08 20.02
CA VAL A 158 -16.24 4.06 18.64
C VAL A 158 -17.32 3.54 17.71
N GLY A 159 -17.94 4.42 16.94
CA GLY A 159 -18.82 4.07 15.82
C GLY A 159 -18.07 4.18 14.52
N LEU A 160 -18.21 3.21 13.60
CA LEU A 160 -17.52 3.21 12.30
C LEU A 160 -18.54 3.33 11.17
N SER A 161 -18.26 4.21 10.22
CA SER A 161 -19.09 4.40 9.02
C SER A 161 -18.25 4.20 7.76
N ARG A 162 -18.93 3.89 6.66
CA ARG A 162 -18.35 3.96 5.31
C ARG A 162 -18.19 5.42 4.87
N PRO A 163 -17.35 5.69 3.84
CA PRO A 163 -17.24 7.03 3.27
C PRO A 163 -18.55 7.59 2.69
N ASP A 164 -19.52 6.72 2.39
CA ASP A 164 -20.88 7.08 1.95
C ASP A 164 -21.85 7.37 3.10
N GLY A 165 -21.40 7.23 4.36
CA GLY A 165 -22.19 7.45 5.58
C GLY A 165 -22.90 6.23 6.14
N GLU A 166 -22.86 5.06 5.48
CA GLU A 166 -23.50 3.83 5.99
C GLU A 166 -22.78 3.33 7.26
N ALA A 167 -23.53 3.10 8.35
CA ALA A 167 -22.97 2.59 9.60
C ALA A 167 -22.53 1.12 9.47
N LEU A 168 -21.27 0.85 9.81
CA LEU A 168 -20.68 -0.50 9.87
C LEU A 168 -20.68 -1.05 11.29
N VAL A 169 -20.23 -0.22 12.24
CA VAL A 169 -20.16 -0.55 13.67
C VAL A 169 -20.91 0.56 14.39
N ALA A 170 -21.98 0.20 15.10
CA ALA A 170 -22.81 1.17 15.81
C ALA A 170 -22.04 1.79 16.97
N GLU A 171 -21.38 0.93 17.74
CA GLU A 171 -20.58 1.30 18.92
C GLU A 171 -19.64 0.15 19.31
N ALA A 172 -18.40 0.50 19.64
CA ALA A 172 -17.40 -0.38 20.22
C ALA A 172 -16.74 0.30 21.41
N GLU A 173 -16.92 -0.30 22.60
CA GLU A 173 -16.25 0.09 23.82
C GLU A 173 -15.36 -1.06 24.30
N ILE A 174 -14.05 -0.84 24.32
CA ILE A 174 -13.06 -1.87 24.67
C ILE A 174 -11.91 -1.25 25.42
N GLU A 175 -11.56 -1.84 26.57
CA GLU A 175 -10.26 -1.66 27.18
C GLU A 175 -9.49 -2.98 27.08
N ILE A 176 -8.25 -2.94 26.56
CA ILE A 176 -7.31 -4.06 26.50
C ILE A 176 -6.07 -3.69 27.32
N GLN A 177 -5.69 -4.57 28.24
CA GLN A 177 -4.55 -4.39 29.14
C GLN A 177 -3.24 -4.86 28.48
N PRO A 178 -2.07 -4.36 28.91
CA PRO A 178 -0.79 -4.82 28.36
C PRO A 178 -0.56 -6.30 28.69
N GLY A 179 0.01 -7.03 27.74
CA GLY A 179 0.16 -8.50 27.78
C GLY A 179 -1.15 -9.29 27.60
N GLU A 180 -2.31 -8.64 27.48
CA GLU A 180 -3.57 -9.33 27.20
C GLU A 180 -3.60 -9.87 25.77
N ARG A 181 -4.23 -11.03 25.59
CA ARG A 181 -4.40 -11.67 24.27
C ARG A 181 -5.88 -11.74 23.94
N VAL A 182 -6.34 -10.90 23.02
CA VAL A 182 -7.75 -10.73 22.68
C VAL A 182 -8.04 -11.24 21.27
N LEU A 183 -9.04 -12.10 21.14
CA LEU A 183 -9.55 -12.57 19.85
C LEU A 183 -10.85 -11.85 19.51
N ILE A 184 -10.92 -11.24 18.32
CA ILE A 184 -12.13 -10.60 17.77
C ILE A 184 -12.74 -11.52 16.71
N ARG A 185 -13.98 -11.95 16.95
CA ARG A 185 -14.79 -12.77 16.04
C ARG A 185 -16.00 -12.00 15.53
N GLY A 186 -16.61 -12.49 14.45
CA GLY A 186 -17.81 -11.92 13.85
C GLY A 186 -17.96 -12.36 12.40
N GLN A 187 -19.16 -12.20 11.83
CA GLN A 187 -19.45 -12.59 10.45
C GLN A 187 -18.57 -11.82 9.44
N SER A 188 -18.33 -12.39 8.26
CA SER A 188 -17.63 -11.69 7.19
C SER A 188 -18.36 -10.40 6.83
N GLY A 189 -17.63 -9.30 6.67
CA GLY A 189 -18.20 -7.98 6.40
C GLY A 189 -18.75 -7.21 7.60
N SER A 190 -18.68 -7.75 8.83
CA SER A 190 -19.20 -7.07 10.04
C SER A 190 -18.40 -5.85 10.50
N GLY A 191 -17.30 -5.48 9.84
CA GLY A 191 -16.49 -4.30 10.19
C GLY A 191 -15.23 -4.57 11.03
N LYS A 192 -14.85 -5.84 11.28
CA LYS A 192 -13.66 -6.20 12.08
C LYS A 192 -12.36 -5.57 11.56
N SER A 193 -12.07 -5.72 10.26
CA SER A 193 -10.90 -5.12 9.63
C SER A 193 -10.99 -3.58 9.63
N THR A 194 -12.20 -3.01 9.61
CA THR A 194 -12.41 -1.56 9.76
C THR A 194 -12.05 -1.09 11.17
N ILE A 195 -12.37 -1.85 12.23
CA ILE A 195 -11.91 -1.56 13.60
C ILE A 195 -10.38 -1.51 13.65
N MET A 196 -9.69 -2.48 13.04
CA MET A 196 -8.21 -2.43 12.99
C MET A 196 -7.68 -1.23 12.22
N ARG A 197 -8.32 -0.84 11.11
CA ARG A 197 -7.94 0.36 10.35
C ARG A 197 -8.18 1.66 11.14
N ALA A 198 -9.24 1.72 11.92
CA ALA A 198 -9.51 2.85 12.82
C ALA A 198 -8.44 2.94 13.92
N VAL A 199 -8.06 1.81 14.53
CA VAL A 199 -6.95 1.76 15.50
C VAL A 199 -5.61 2.13 14.85
N ALA A 200 -5.36 1.74 13.60
CA ALA A 200 -4.17 2.15 12.85
C ALA A 200 -4.19 3.63 12.41
N GLY A 201 -5.30 4.37 12.63
CA GLY A 201 -5.43 5.77 12.23
C GLY A 201 -5.63 5.99 10.73
N VAL A 202 -5.91 4.94 9.94
CA VAL A 202 -6.11 5.02 8.49
C VAL A 202 -7.58 4.99 8.07
N TRP A 203 -8.49 5.00 9.04
CA TRP A 203 -9.94 5.07 8.81
C TRP A 203 -10.57 6.16 9.69
N PRO A 204 -10.74 7.39 9.18
CA PRO A 204 -11.27 8.50 9.95
C PRO A 204 -12.81 8.53 10.07
N TRP A 205 -13.53 7.82 9.19
CA TRP A 205 -14.99 7.90 9.10
C TRP A 205 -15.70 7.15 10.24
N GLY A 206 -16.47 7.89 11.02
CA GLY A 206 -17.16 7.38 12.20
C GLY A 206 -17.07 8.36 13.35
N ARG A 207 -17.28 7.93 14.59
CA ARG A 207 -17.21 8.78 15.78
C ARG A 207 -16.50 8.08 16.92
N GLY A 208 -16.23 8.82 17.98
CA GLY A 208 -15.62 8.29 19.20
C GLY A 208 -14.11 8.45 19.22
N HIS A 209 -13.48 7.77 20.17
CA HIS A 209 -12.09 8.02 20.52
C HIS A 209 -11.29 6.73 20.69
N VAL A 210 -10.10 6.69 20.08
CA VAL A 210 -9.12 5.61 20.23
C VAL A 210 -7.89 6.16 20.95
N GLU A 211 -7.63 5.67 22.15
CA GLU A 211 -6.40 5.92 22.90
C GLU A 211 -5.44 4.74 22.65
N LEU A 212 -4.35 4.99 21.93
CA LEU A 212 -3.34 4.00 21.60
C LEU A 212 -2.43 3.71 22.79
N PRO A 213 -1.97 2.46 22.97
CA PRO A 213 -1.02 2.16 24.03
C PRO A 213 0.35 2.78 23.76
N ARG A 214 1.16 2.90 24.82
CA ARG A 214 2.57 3.27 24.71
C ARG A 214 3.40 2.13 24.10
N GLY A 215 4.54 2.49 23.53
CA GLY A 215 5.51 1.55 22.98
C GLY A 215 5.29 1.21 21.51
N ARG A 216 6.06 0.24 21.02
CA ARG A 216 6.04 -0.15 19.60
C ARG A 216 4.81 -1.01 19.30
N ILE A 217 4.04 -0.59 18.31
CA ILE A 217 2.86 -1.30 17.80
C ILE A 217 3.19 -1.87 16.42
N ALA A 218 2.87 -3.15 16.19
CA ALA A 218 2.94 -3.79 14.88
C ALA A 218 1.55 -4.15 14.38
N PHE A 219 1.28 -3.84 13.11
CA PHE A 219 0.05 -4.24 12.42
C PHE A 219 0.39 -5.29 11.36
N MET A 220 -0.34 -6.41 11.39
CA MET A 220 -0.22 -7.51 10.44
C MET A 220 -1.53 -7.62 9.64
N PRO A 221 -1.60 -7.02 8.44
CA PRO A 221 -2.77 -7.16 7.58
C PRO A 221 -2.89 -8.58 7.01
N GLN A 222 -4.08 -8.95 6.56
CA GLN A 222 -4.37 -10.26 5.96
C GLN A 222 -3.41 -10.62 4.81
N LYS A 223 -3.14 -9.65 3.93
CA LYS A 223 -2.13 -9.73 2.88
C LYS A 223 -0.91 -8.88 3.30
N PRO A 224 0.20 -9.50 3.74
CA PRO A 224 1.37 -8.73 4.16
C PRO A 224 1.97 -7.92 3.01
N TYR A 225 2.47 -6.73 3.33
CA TYR A 225 3.21 -5.90 2.38
C TYR A 225 4.68 -6.31 2.33
N PHE A 226 5.26 -6.33 1.12
CA PHE A 226 6.67 -6.59 0.88
C PHE A 226 7.27 -5.40 0.13
N PRO A 227 8.24 -4.67 0.71
CA PRO A 227 8.96 -3.65 -0.03
C PRO A 227 9.80 -4.27 -1.14
N LEU A 228 10.12 -3.46 -2.16
CA LEU A 228 11.17 -3.82 -3.12
C LEU A 228 12.52 -3.80 -2.41
N GLY A 229 13.36 -4.79 -2.68
CA GLY A 229 14.69 -4.91 -2.07
C GLY A 229 15.08 -6.35 -1.79
N THR A 230 16.13 -6.48 -0.99
CA THR A 230 16.66 -7.75 -0.51
C THR A 230 15.73 -8.41 0.50
N LEU A 231 15.84 -9.73 0.70
CA LEU A 231 15.08 -10.42 1.74
C LEU A 231 15.35 -9.85 3.14
N ARG A 232 16.58 -9.40 3.39
CA ARG A 232 16.99 -8.68 4.60
C ARG A 232 16.17 -7.42 4.81
N GLU A 233 16.07 -6.55 3.81
CA GLU A 233 15.27 -5.32 3.88
C GLU A 233 13.79 -5.62 4.07
N VAL A 234 13.30 -6.67 3.40
CA VAL A 234 11.95 -7.19 3.60
C VAL A 234 11.74 -7.60 5.06
N MET A 235 12.68 -8.29 5.70
CA MET A 235 12.54 -8.77 7.09
C MET A 235 12.73 -7.67 8.15
N LEU A 236 13.43 -6.60 7.82
CA LEU A 236 13.68 -5.46 8.71
C LEU A 236 12.66 -4.33 8.53
N TYR A 237 11.72 -4.45 7.59
CA TYR A 237 10.68 -3.45 7.38
C TYR A 237 9.71 -3.39 8.58
N PRO A 238 9.32 -2.19 9.08
CA PRO A 238 9.52 -0.87 8.46
C PRO A 238 10.84 -0.16 8.81
N ASP A 239 11.49 -0.54 9.92
CA ASP A 239 12.67 0.14 10.47
C ASP A 239 13.72 -0.89 10.87
N LYS A 240 15.00 -0.65 10.61
CA LYS A 240 16.06 -1.55 11.08
C LYS A 240 16.28 -1.38 12.60
N PRO A 241 15.95 -2.36 13.46
CA PRO A 241 16.27 -2.27 14.87
C PRO A 241 17.79 -2.33 15.08
N ASP A 242 18.29 -1.62 16.10
CA ASP A 242 19.70 -1.63 16.45
C ASP A 242 20.15 -3.02 16.92
N GLY A 243 21.36 -3.43 16.54
CA GLY A 243 21.98 -4.66 17.03
C GLY A 243 21.50 -5.96 16.35
N ILE A 244 20.66 -5.89 15.30
CA ILE A 244 20.27 -7.07 14.53
C ILE A 244 21.40 -7.48 13.57
N GLU A 245 21.94 -8.67 13.80
CA GLU A 245 22.95 -9.31 12.96
C GLU A 245 22.31 -10.33 11.99
N ASP A 246 23.10 -10.81 11.03
CA ASP A 246 22.64 -11.80 10.05
C ASP A 246 22.14 -13.09 10.70
N ASP A 247 22.79 -13.51 11.78
CA ASP A 247 22.43 -14.76 12.46
C ASP A 247 21.07 -14.65 13.16
N ASP A 248 20.68 -13.47 13.63
CA ASP A 248 19.34 -13.21 14.16
C ASP A 248 18.27 -13.35 13.06
N LEU A 249 18.56 -12.86 11.85
CA LEU A 249 17.65 -13.02 10.70
C LEU A 249 17.54 -14.49 10.29
N ARG A 250 18.66 -15.22 10.23
CA ARG A 250 18.67 -16.65 9.92
C ARG A 250 17.91 -17.45 10.97
N GLU A 251 18.05 -17.10 12.24
CA GLU A 251 17.34 -17.73 13.34
C GLU A 251 15.85 -17.41 13.30
N ALA A 252 15.46 -16.17 13.01
CA ALA A 252 14.05 -15.81 12.83
C ALA A 252 13.40 -16.62 11.70
N LEU A 253 14.08 -16.78 10.57
CA LEU A 253 13.63 -17.64 9.46
C LEU A 253 13.51 -19.11 9.88
N HIS A 254 14.47 -19.63 10.65
CA HIS A 254 14.43 -20.99 11.16
C HIS A 254 13.21 -21.21 12.07
N LYS A 255 12.98 -20.32 13.04
CA LYS A 255 11.86 -20.40 13.99
C LYS A 255 10.50 -20.42 13.28
N VAL A 256 10.35 -19.68 12.19
CA VAL A 256 9.10 -19.68 11.39
C VAL A 256 9.04 -20.77 10.32
N GLY A 257 10.04 -21.67 10.26
CA GLY A 257 10.07 -22.81 9.33
C GLY A 257 10.42 -22.46 7.88
N LEU A 258 11.18 -21.38 7.67
CA LEU A 258 11.63 -20.90 6.35
C LEU A 258 13.14 -21.14 6.15
N ASP A 259 13.65 -22.31 6.55
CA ASP A 259 15.08 -22.64 6.46
C ASP A 259 15.67 -22.49 5.05
N HIS A 260 14.86 -22.75 4.02
CA HIS A 260 15.29 -22.63 2.62
C HIS A 260 15.64 -21.18 2.21
N LEU A 261 15.25 -20.18 2.99
CA LEU A 261 15.56 -18.76 2.73
C LEU A 261 16.79 -18.26 3.49
N ARG A 262 17.36 -19.03 4.43
CA ARG A 262 18.46 -18.57 5.31
C ARG A 262 19.73 -18.17 4.57
N GLY A 263 19.97 -18.77 3.40
CA GLY A 263 21.11 -18.44 2.54
C GLY A 263 20.85 -17.30 1.55
N ARG A 264 19.65 -16.72 1.54
CA ARG A 264 19.16 -15.82 0.48
C ARG A 264 18.90 -14.39 0.97
N LEU A 265 19.47 -14.01 2.13
CA LEU A 265 19.20 -12.72 2.79
C LEU A 265 19.47 -11.52 1.88
N ASP A 266 20.56 -11.57 1.10
CA ASP A 266 21.00 -10.46 0.25
C ASP A 266 20.52 -10.58 -1.20
N GLU A 267 19.63 -11.53 -1.50
CA GLU A 267 19.01 -11.64 -2.82
C GLU A 267 17.88 -10.62 -2.99
N GLU A 268 17.92 -9.88 -4.11
CA GLU A 268 16.85 -8.96 -4.51
C GLU A 268 15.91 -9.66 -5.49
N GLN A 269 14.64 -9.86 -5.08
CA GLN A 269 13.62 -10.51 -5.89
C GLN A 269 12.23 -9.91 -5.63
N ARG A 270 11.25 -10.27 -6.48
CA ARG A 270 9.82 -10.03 -6.22
C ARG A 270 9.29 -11.03 -5.20
N TRP A 271 9.70 -10.88 -3.95
CA TRP A 271 9.33 -11.78 -2.84
C TRP A 271 7.81 -11.90 -2.66
N ASP A 272 7.05 -10.86 -3.01
CA ASP A 272 5.59 -10.84 -3.04
C ASP A 272 4.96 -11.79 -4.07
N LEU A 273 5.70 -12.15 -5.13
CA LEU A 273 5.25 -13.07 -6.19
C LEU A 273 5.86 -14.47 -6.05
N ILE A 274 7.04 -14.59 -5.44
CA ILE A 274 7.79 -15.84 -5.35
C ILE A 274 7.38 -16.66 -4.13
N LEU A 275 7.13 -16.00 -3.00
CA LEU A 275 6.69 -16.67 -1.78
C LEU A 275 5.21 -17.01 -1.88
N SER A 276 4.84 -18.22 -1.46
CA SER A 276 3.43 -18.60 -1.29
C SER A 276 2.77 -17.75 -0.18
N GLY A 277 1.44 -17.66 -0.18
CA GLY A 277 0.71 -16.86 0.84
C GLY A 277 1.03 -17.28 2.28
N GLY A 278 1.23 -18.58 2.54
CA GLY A 278 1.64 -19.08 3.85
C GLY A 278 3.08 -18.72 4.23
N GLU A 279 4.00 -18.71 3.26
CA GLU A 279 5.38 -18.24 3.47
C GLU A 279 5.43 -16.73 3.70
N GLN A 280 4.61 -15.96 2.96
CA GLN A 280 4.46 -14.52 3.15
C GLN A 280 4.01 -14.18 4.58
N GLN A 281 3.01 -14.90 5.09
CA GLN A 281 2.57 -14.76 6.48
C GLN A 281 3.69 -15.13 7.47
N ARG A 282 4.42 -16.23 7.23
CA ARG A 282 5.56 -16.62 8.07
C ARG A 282 6.69 -15.58 8.10
N VAL A 283 7.02 -14.96 6.97
CA VAL A 283 7.96 -13.82 6.95
C VAL A 283 7.43 -12.65 7.77
N ALA A 284 6.13 -12.34 7.69
CA ALA A 284 5.53 -11.31 8.53
C ALA A 284 5.63 -11.64 10.03
N PHE A 285 5.49 -12.91 10.44
CA PHE A 285 5.75 -13.33 11.82
C PHE A 285 7.22 -13.22 12.20
N ALA A 286 8.16 -13.54 11.30
CA ALA A 286 9.59 -13.33 11.53
C ALA A 286 9.89 -11.84 11.80
N ARG A 287 9.26 -10.91 11.09
CA ARG A 287 9.35 -9.47 11.39
C ARG A 287 8.90 -9.16 12.82
N VAL A 288 7.77 -9.71 13.27
CA VAL A 288 7.28 -9.49 14.64
C VAL A 288 8.29 -10.00 15.68
N LEU A 289 8.91 -11.16 15.44
CA LEU A 289 9.94 -11.72 16.33
C LEU A 289 11.21 -10.85 16.39
N ILE A 290 11.62 -10.28 15.25
CA ILE A 290 12.79 -9.38 15.16
C ILE A 290 12.51 -8.06 15.86
N HIS A 291 11.33 -7.48 15.65
CA HIS A 291 11.00 -6.15 16.15
C HIS A 291 10.55 -6.12 17.61
N GLN A 292 10.13 -7.27 18.16
CA GLN A 292 9.64 -7.45 19.54
C GLN A 292 8.70 -6.32 20.00
N PRO A 293 7.60 -6.05 19.28
CA PRO A 293 6.69 -4.96 19.63
C PRO A 293 5.97 -5.22 20.96
N ALA A 294 5.59 -4.15 21.66
CA ALA A 294 4.76 -4.26 22.86
C ALA A 294 3.32 -4.68 22.52
N TRP A 295 2.86 -4.35 21.32
CA TRP A 295 1.50 -4.63 20.84
C TRP A 295 1.51 -5.17 19.41
N VAL A 296 0.75 -6.22 19.14
CA VAL A 296 0.56 -6.78 17.79
C VAL A 296 -0.92 -6.88 17.46
N PHE A 297 -1.32 -6.26 16.36
CA PHE A 297 -2.66 -6.37 15.79
C PHE A 297 -2.62 -7.24 14.54
N MET A 298 -3.38 -8.33 14.51
CA MET A 298 -3.38 -9.33 13.45
C MET A 298 -4.73 -9.43 12.76
N ASP A 299 -4.85 -8.93 11.53
CA ASP A 299 -6.07 -9.04 10.72
C ASP A 299 -6.01 -10.32 9.88
N GLU A 300 -6.56 -11.43 10.38
CA GLU A 300 -6.54 -12.73 9.70
C GLU A 300 -5.12 -13.19 9.28
N ALA A 301 -4.10 -12.83 10.06
CA ALA A 301 -2.68 -13.04 9.71
C ALA A 301 -2.24 -14.52 9.69
N THR A 302 -3.11 -15.47 10.08
CA THR A 302 -2.87 -16.93 10.01
C THR A 302 -3.76 -17.63 8.97
N SER A 303 -4.52 -16.88 8.18
CA SER A 303 -5.54 -17.40 7.26
C SER A 303 -4.99 -18.27 6.12
N ALA A 304 -3.71 -18.12 5.75
CA ALA A 304 -3.06 -18.89 4.68
C ALA A 304 -2.20 -20.05 5.22
N LEU A 305 -2.11 -20.21 6.54
CA LEU A 305 -1.48 -21.36 7.18
C LEU A 305 -2.46 -22.53 7.26
N ASP A 306 -1.98 -23.76 7.48
CA ASP A 306 -2.80 -24.88 7.91
C ASP A 306 -3.01 -24.85 9.43
N GLU A 307 -3.87 -25.72 9.99
CA GLU A 307 -4.13 -25.73 11.44
C GLU A 307 -2.86 -26.00 12.27
N PRO A 308 -1.99 -26.98 11.92
CA PRO A 308 -0.73 -27.19 12.64
C PRO A 308 0.22 -25.99 12.52
N GLY A 309 0.34 -25.38 11.33
CA GLY A 309 1.16 -24.21 11.10
C GLY A 309 0.71 -23.00 11.91
N GLN A 310 -0.61 -22.76 11.97
CA GLN A 310 -1.20 -21.73 12.83
C GLN A 310 -0.86 -21.99 14.30
N ALA A 311 -1.08 -23.21 14.78
CA ALA A 311 -0.81 -23.55 16.18
C ALA A 311 0.67 -23.39 16.55
N ASN A 312 1.58 -23.77 15.65
CA ASN A 312 3.02 -23.63 15.85
C ASN A 312 3.46 -22.17 15.92
N ILE A 313 2.99 -21.33 14.98
CA ILE A 313 3.32 -19.89 14.98
C ILE A 313 2.72 -19.18 16.21
N MET A 314 1.47 -19.48 16.56
CA MET A 314 0.84 -18.86 17.73
C MET A 314 1.50 -19.29 19.04
N ARG A 315 1.99 -20.54 19.12
CA ARG A 315 2.81 -21.01 20.24
C ARG A 315 4.15 -20.29 20.30
N LEU A 316 4.83 -20.13 19.17
CA LEU A 316 6.08 -19.39 19.07
C LEU A 316 5.92 -17.95 19.57
N ILE A 317 4.85 -17.25 19.17
CA ILE A 317 4.52 -15.91 19.67
C ILE A 317 4.16 -15.93 21.17
N ALA A 318 3.60 -17.02 21.69
CA ALA A 318 3.38 -17.18 23.13
C ALA A 318 4.68 -17.32 23.95
N GLU A 319 5.67 -18.01 23.39
CA GLU A 319 6.92 -18.34 24.07
C GLU A 319 7.96 -17.21 23.95
N GLU A 320 8.14 -16.66 22.75
CA GLU A 320 9.15 -15.64 22.47
C GLU A 320 8.71 -14.22 22.88
N LEU A 321 7.40 -13.96 22.88
CA LEU A 321 6.82 -12.64 23.16
C LEU A 321 5.78 -12.72 24.30
N PRO A 322 6.17 -13.14 25.51
CA PRO A 322 5.24 -13.36 26.62
C PRO A 322 4.60 -12.07 27.15
N ASN A 323 5.28 -10.93 26.99
CA ASN A 323 4.81 -9.62 27.47
C ASN A 323 4.07 -8.81 26.40
N THR A 324 4.07 -9.27 25.14
CA THR A 324 3.41 -8.57 24.04
C THR A 324 1.90 -8.78 24.11
N ALA A 325 1.14 -7.69 24.10
CA ALA A 325 -0.30 -7.74 23.93
C ALA A 325 -0.65 -8.13 22.49
N VAL A 326 -1.60 -9.05 22.32
CA VAL A 326 -1.97 -9.60 21.02
C VAL A 326 -3.45 -9.38 20.78
N VAL A 327 -3.80 -8.65 19.73
CA VAL A 327 -5.19 -8.46 19.29
C VAL A 327 -5.32 -9.09 17.92
N SER A 328 -6.10 -10.16 17.80
CA SER A 328 -6.25 -10.88 16.53
C SER A 328 -7.69 -10.91 16.05
N ILE A 329 -7.88 -10.87 14.74
CA ILE A 329 -9.12 -11.21 14.06
C ILE A 329 -8.91 -12.58 13.42
N GLY A 330 -9.82 -13.51 13.68
CA GLY A 330 -9.77 -14.82 13.08
C GLY A 330 -11.05 -15.63 13.26
N HIS A 331 -11.34 -16.47 12.28
CA HIS A 331 -12.51 -17.34 12.28
C HIS A 331 -12.14 -18.83 12.42
N ARG A 332 -10.85 -19.17 12.39
CA ARG A 332 -10.40 -20.56 12.43
C ARG A 332 -10.49 -21.15 13.84
N PRO A 333 -10.94 -22.41 13.98
CA PRO A 333 -10.89 -23.14 15.25
C PRO A 333 -9.46 -23.25 15.80
N GLY A 334 -9.33 -23.41 17.13
CA GLY A 334 -8.05 -23.56 17.83
C GLY A 334 -7.26 -22.26 18.03
N LEU A 335 -7.67 -21.14 17.40
CA LEU A 335 -7.05 -19.84 17.67
C LEU A 335 -7.40 -19.33 19.07
N GLU A 336 -8.59 -19.69 19.57
CA GLU A 336 -9.08 -19.35 20.91
C GLU A 336 -8.16 -19.84 22.03
N ASP A 337 -7.44 -20.95 21.84
CA ASP A 337 -6.55 -21.54 22.85
C ASP A 337 -5.36 -20.63 23.19
N PHE A 338 -5.02 -19.70 22.30
CA PHE A 338 -3.91 -18.75 22.44
C PHE A 338 -4.34 -17.37 22.94
N HIS A 339 -5.64 -17.18 23.23
CA HIS A 339 -6.21 -15.90 23.67
C HIS A 339 -6.82 -16.01 25.07
N THR A 340 -6.71 -14.93 25.85
CA THR A 340 -7.25 -14.81 27.20
C THR A 340 -8.69 -14.31 27.22
N ARG A 341 -9.10 -13.57 26.19
CA ARG A 341 -10.42 -12.94 26.07
C ARG A 341 -10.92 -13.02 24.65
N GLU A 342 -12.23 -13.20 24.49
CA GLU A 342 -12.91 -13.21 23.19
C GLU A 342 -13.91 -12.06 23.13
N LEU A 343 -13.90 -11.32 22.03
CA LEU A 343 -14.87 -10.29 21.68
C LEU A 343 -15.61 -10.73 20.41
N VAL A 344 -16.92 -10.59 20.40
CA VAL A 344 -17.77 -10.97 19.26
C VAL A 344 -18.46 -9.74 18.73
N LEU A 345 -18.29 -9.48 17.43
CA LEU A 345 -18.94 -8.42 16.70
C LEU A 345 -20.23 -8.98 16.10
N GLU A 346 -21.35 -8.68 16.77
CA GLU A 346 -22.69 -9.16 16.44
C GLU A 346 -23.41 -8.14 15.55
N PRO A 347 -24.10 -8.56 14.48
CA PRO A 347 -24.87 -7.64 13.64
C PRO A 347 -26.06 -7.07 14.43
N GLY A 348 -26.31 -5.77 14.28
CA GLY A 348 -27.46 -5.04 14.83
C GLY A 348 -28.16 -4.19 13.78
N GLU A 349 -29.36 -3.67 14.09
CA GLU A 349 -30.16 -2.85 13.15
C GLU A 349 -29.44 -1.56 12.73
N ASP A 350 -28.70 -0.92 13.64
CA ASP A 350 -27.96 0.33 13.42
C ASP A 350 -26.45 0.12 13.14
N GLY A 351 -26.06 -1.12 12.80
CA GLY A 351 -24.66 -1.54 12.64
C GLY A 351 -24.23 -2.57 13.66
N ALA A 352 -23.04 -3.14 13.49
CA ALA A 352 -22.56 -4.20 14.37
C ALA A 352 -22.17 -3.65 15.75
N GLN A 353 -22.39 -4.45 16.80
CA GLN A 353 -22.02 -4.13 18.19
C GLN A 353 -20.97 -5.10 18.68
N LEU A 354 -19.94 -4.58 19.36
CA LEU A 354 -18.88 -5.42 19.90
C LEU A 354 -19.19 -5.80 21.35
N ARG A 355 -19.29 -7.11 21.61
CA ARG A 355 -19.61 -7.64 22.94
C ARG A 355 -18.52 -8.55 23.46
N ALA A 356 -18.20 -8.43 24.74
CA ALA A 356 -17.27 -9.33 25.40
C ALA A 356 -17.94 -10.67 25.70
N ARG A 357 -17.30 -11.77 25.32
CA ARG A 357 -17.67 -13.12 25.72
C ARG A 357 -16.62 -13.64 26.69
N ALA A 358 -17.06 -14.25 27.79
CA ALA A 358 -16.13 -14.94 28.69
C ALA A 358 -15.50 -16.11 27.93
N ALA A 359 -14.18 -16.07 27.75
CA ALA A 359 -13.45 -17.17 27.11
C ALA A 359 -13.54 -18.44 27.97
N PRO A 360 -13.75 -19.64 27.38
CA PRO A 360 -13.55 -20.88 28.11
C PRO A 360 -12.08 -20.95 28.57
N ARG A 361 -11.86 -21.46 29.78
CA ARG A 361 -10.60 -21.41 30.54
C ARG A 361 -9.42 -22.17 29.85
N GLY A 362 -8.90 -21.70 28.72
CA GLY A 362 -7.86 -22.41 27.95
C GLY A 362 -6.41 -22.15 28.42
N LEU A 363 -6.05 -20.89 28.70
CA LEU A 363 -4.64 -20.52 28.88
C LEU A 363 -3.98 -21.12 30.14
N ARG A 364 -4.75 -21.27 31.24
CA ARG A 364 -4.26 -21.92 32.47
C ARG A 364 -3.99 -23.42 32.26
N GLU A 365 -4.72 -24.06 31.35
CA GLU A 365 -4.57 -25.48 31.05
C GLU A 365 -3.40 -25.72 30.08
N LEU A 366 -3.19 -24.82 29.12
CA LEU A 366 -2.02 -24.81 28.25
C LEU A 366 -0.72 -24.60 29.05
N TYR A 367 -0.67 -23.59 29.92
CA TYR A 367 0.50 -23.38 30.81
C TYR A 367 0.75 -24.57 31.74
N ARG A 368 -0.32 -25.22 32.23
CA ARG A 368 -0.20 -26.44 33.06
C ARG A 368 0.30 -27.64 32.25
N LYS A 369 -0.06 -27.75 30.97
CA LYS A 369 0.44 -28.79 30.05
C LYS A 369 1.90 -28.53 29.63
N VAL A 370 2.28 -27.29 29.35
CA VAL A 370 3.67 -26.91 29.01
C VAL A 370 4.60 -27.08 30.22
N SER A 371 4.15 -26.72 31.42
CA SER A 371 4.91 -26.93 32.66
C SER A 371 4.91 -28.39 33.16
N ALA A 372 4.01 -29.24 32.64
CA ALA A 372 4.02 -30.68 32.85
C ALA A 372 4.88 -31.42 31.81
N ALA A 373 4.83 -31.00 30.54
CA ALA A 373 5.63 -31.56 29.45
C ALA A 373 7.13 -31.30 29.65
N SER A 374 7.49 -30.10 30.13
CA SER A 374 8.86 -29.77 30.55
C SER A 374 9.35 -30.51 31.80
N ARG A 375 8.45 -31.18 32.56
CA ARG A 375 8.82 -32.08 33.68
C ARG A 375 8.83 -33.56 33.31
N SER A 376 8.20 -33.95 32.19
CA SER A 376 8.12 -35.35 31.77
C SER A 376 9.18 -35.78 30.76
N GLU A 377 10.03 -34.87 30.29
CA GLU A 377 11.22 -35.21 29.48
C GLU A 377 12.51 -34.99 30.26
N LEU A 378 12.92 -36.02 31.03
CA LEU A 378 14.31 -36.46 31.13
C LEU A 378 14.27 -37.99 31.28
N PRO A 379 15.01 -38.74 30.44
CA PRO A 379 16.47 -38.63 30.47
C PRO A 379 17.14 -38.64 29.08
N GLY A 380 18.13 -37.75 28.88
CA GLY A 380 19.06 -37.88 27.75
C GLY A 380 19.93 -36.65 27.47
N HIS A 381 21.12 -36.62 28.06
CA HIS A 381 22.29 -35.83 27.67
C HIS A 381 22.09 -34.32 27.39
N GLY A 382 22.19 -33.51 28.45
CA GLY A 382 22.25 -32.07 28.34
C GLY A 382 23.49 -31.56 27.60
N PHE A 383 23.26 -30.69 26.61
CA PHE A 383 24.25 -29.80 25.97
C PHE A 383 25.09 -29.04 27.01
N TRP A 384 24.49 -28.64 28.13
CA TRP A 384 25.15 -27.95 29.26
C TRP A 384 26.03 -28.84 30.14
N SER A 385 26.00 -30.17 29.99
CA SER A 385 26.87 -31.10 30.73
C SER A 385 28.24 -31.30 30.07
N GLY A 386 28.37 -30.99 28.78
CA GLY A 386 29.65 -31.00 28.05
C GLY A 386 30.49 -29.75 28.34
N LEU A 387 29.86 -28.58 28.53
CA LEU A 387 30.59 -27.31 28.69
C LEU A 387 31.29 -27.16 30.05
N ARG A 388 30.88 -27.91 31.08
CA ARG A 388 31.51 -27.87 32.41
C ARG A 388 32.69 -28.82 32.57
N ARG A 389 32.94 -29.74 31.63
CA ARG A 389 34.09 -30.67 31.68
C ARG A 389 35.32 -30.19 30.91
N THR A 390 35.21 -29.12 30.13
CA THR A 390 36.32 -28.54 29.35
C THR A 390 36.88 -27.24 29.92
N LEU A 391 36.35 -26.72 31.04
CA LEU A 391 36.82 -25.48 31.67
C LEU A 391 37.34 -25.61 33.11
N VAL A 392 37.41 -26.83 33.66
CA VAL A 392 38.15 -27.13 34.90
C VAL A 392 38.84 -28.46 34.73
N GLY A 393 40.08 -28.47 34.24
CA GLY A 393 40.84 -29.72 34.07
C GLY A 393 42.04 -29.71 33.12
N ARG A 394 42.87 -28.66 33.13
CA ARG A 394 44.34 -28.75 33.18
C ARG A 394 44.93 -27.38 33.42
#